data_AF-A0A924FWW9-F1
#
_entry.id   AF-A0A924FWW9-F1
#
_cell.length_a   1.000
_cell.length_b   1.000
_cell.length_c   1.000
_cell.angle_alpha   90.00
_cell.angle_beta   90.00
_cell.angle_gamma   90.00
#
_symmetry.space_group_name_H-M   'P 1'
#
loop_
_entity.id
_entity.type
_entity.pdbx_description
1 polymer ?
#
loop_
_entity_poly.entity_id
_entity_poly.type
_entity_poly.pdbx_seq_one_letter_code
_entity_poly.pdbx_strand_id
1 'polypeptide(L)'
;MIGLQAMAQAGISCCVNLPVVAFAVPPGSTNRLVATYSERLRSNFGTHPDFRTDLPAVSRPITLFSGSADELMDSSKYEAAMRSVLPSIKVRLLPGINHMGIVADARAVSAIADDVVKSEVSSR
;
A
#
# COMPACT_ATOMS: atom_id res chain seq x y z
N MET A 1 19.70 -0.28 -6.69
CA MET A 1 18.90 0.84 -6.13
C MET A 1 19.69 1.77 -5.22
N ILE A 2 20.52 1.26 -4.31
CA ILE A 2 21.24 2.07 -3.30
C ILE A 2 21.96 3.29 -3.94
N GLY A 3 22.64 3.12 -5.07
CA GLY A 3 23.28 4.24 -5.77
C GLY A 3 22.31 5.33 -6.25
N LEU A 4 21.17 4.95 -6.84
CA LEU A 4 20.15 5.92 -7.28
C LEU A 4 19.46 6.61 -6.09
N GLN A 5 19.26 5.89 -4.98
CA GLN A 5 18.71 6.46 -3.74
C GLN A 5 19.68 7.46 -3.12
N ALA A 6 20.98 7.15 -3.07
CA ALA A 6 22.02 8.06 -2.59
C ALA A 6 22.11 9.32 -3.47
N MET A 7 22.02 9.17 -4.80
CA MET A 7 21.96 10.31 -5.73
C MET A 7 20.72 11.18 -5.48
N ALA A 8 19.55 10.58 -5.27
CA ALA A 8 18.33 11.32 -4.96
C ALA A 8 18.45 12.09 -3.63
N GLN A 9 19.04 11.48 -2.59
CA GLN A 9 19.33 12.14 -1.31
C GLN A 9 20.32 13.31 -1.46
N ALA A 10 21.26 13.22 -2.39
CA ALA A 10 22.17 14.31 -2.74
C ALA A 10 21.55 15.37 -3.69
N GLY A 11 20.26 15.27 -4.00
CA GLY A 11 19.56 16.21 -4.89
C GLY A 11 19.80 16.00 -6.38
N ILE A 12 20.41 14.88 -6.78
CA ILE A 12 20.76 14.57 -8.18
C ILE A 12 19.61 13.81 -8.83
N SER A 13 18.94 14.44 -9.82
CA SER A 13 17.71 13.92 -10.45
C SER A 13 17.90 13.33 -11.85
N CYS A 14 19.11 13.35 -12.43
CA CYS A 14 19.40 12.93 -13.81
C CYS A 14 18.84 11.55 -14.20
N CYS A 15 18.71 10.68 -13.21
CA CYS A 15 18.74 9.24 -13.41
C CYS A 15 17.50 8.56 -12.79
N VAL A 16 16.53 9.37 -12.32
CA VAL A 16 15.29 8.88 -11.70
C VAL A 16 14.32 8.24 -12.70
N ASN A 17 14.55 8.43 -14.01
CA ASN A 17 13.77 7.83 -15.08
C ASN A 17 14.26 6.43 -15.48
N LEU A 18 15.41 5.97 -14.96
CA LEU A 18 15.93 4.64 -15.29
C LEU A 18 14.98 3.54 -14.81
N PRO A 19 14.74 2.50 -15.62
CA PRO A 19 13.94 1.34 -15.21
C PRO A 19 14.70 0.53 -14.16
N VAL A 20 14.04 0.24 -13.04
CA VAL A 20 14.65 -0.44 -11.89
C VAL A 20 13.86 -1.64 -11.39
N VAL A 21 12.60 -1.79 -11.84
CA VAL A 21 11.78 -2.98 -11.65
C VAL A 21 11.23 -3.39 -13.00
N ALA A 22 11.32 -4.68 -13.32
CA ALA A 22 10.67 -5.30 -14.46
C ALA A 22 9.64 -6.31 -13.94
N PHE A 23 8.39 -6.17 -14.36
CA PHE A 23 7.30 -7.08 -13.99
C PHE A 23 7.20 -8.22 -14.99
N ALA A 24 6.74 -9.38 -14.51
CA ALA A 24 6.43 -10.53 -15.35
C ALA A 24 5.12 -10.30 -16.13
N VAL A 25 5.16 -9.41 -17.13
CA VAL A 25 4.01 -9.09 -17.99
C VAL A 25 4.02 -10.00 -19.24
N PRO A 26 2.92 -10.71 -19.53
CA PRO A 26 2.82 -11.52 -20.75
C PRO A 26 2.95 -10.70 -22.04
N PRO A 27 3.50 -11.27 -23.12
CA PRO A 27 3.52 -10.62 -24.43
C PRO A 27 2.12 -10.15 -24.87
N GLY A 28 2.05 -8.98 -25.51
CA GLY A 28 0.78 -8.41 -25.99
C GLY A 28 -0.11 -7.75 -24.93
N SER A 29 0.31 -7.70 -23.66
CA SER A 29 -0.47 -7.10 -22.55
C SER A 29 0.00 -5.71 -22.13
N THR A 30 1.03 -5.14 -22.78
CA THR A 30 1.68 -3.87 -22.40
C THR A 30 0.80 -2.64 -22.60
N ASN A 31 -0.31 -2.77 -23.33
CA ASN A 31 -1.32 -1.71 -23.46
C ASN A 31 -2.28 -1.65 -22.25
N ARG A 32 -2.23 -2.62 -21.34
CA ARG A 32 -3.09 -2.70 -20.14
C ARG A 32 -2.31 -2.83 -18.84
N LEU A 33 -1.11 -3.43 -18.90
CA LEU A 33 -0.28 -3.71 -17.74
C LEU A 33 1.04 -2.94 -17.82
N VAL A 34 1.47 -2.39 -16.68
CA VAL A 34 2.76 -1.73 -16.56
C VAL A 34 3.86 -2.78 -16.55
N ALA A 35 4.77 -2.71 -17.53
CA ALA A 35 5.88 -3.67 -17.66
C ALA A 35 7.09 -3.33 -16.78
N THR A 36 7.31 -2.04 -16.47
CA THR A 36 8.47 -1.59 -15.69
C THR A 36 8.14 -0.40 -14.81
N TYR A 37 8.78 -0.29 -13.65
CA TYR A 37 8.83 0.96 -12.90
C TYR A 37 10.20 1.63 -13.06
N SER A 38 10.18 2.96 -13.25
CA SER A 38 11.35 3.80 -13.07
C SER A 38 11.68 3.96 -11.58
N GLU A 39 12.89 4.43 -11.27
CA GLU A 39 13.27 4.72 -9.88
C GLU A 39 12.34 5.75 -9.23
N ARG A 40 11.94 6.78 -9.98
CA ARG A 40 10.96 7.76 -9.52
C ARG A 40 9.64 7.07 -9.15
N LEU A 41 9.11 6.24 -10.03
CA LEU A 41 7.79 5.62 -9.83
C LEU A 41 7.82 4.63 -8.66
N ARG A 42 8.86 3.79 -8.59
CA ARG A 42 9.06 2.87 -7.47
C ARG A 42 9.16 3.61 -6.14
N SER A 43 9.94 4.68 -6.07
CA SER A 43 10.09 5.45 -4.83
C SER A 43 8.80 6.18 -4.43
N ASN A 44 7.95 6.59 -5.37
CA ASN A 44 6.63 7.16 -5.06
C ASN A 44 5.67 6.15 -4.40
N PHE A 45 5.82 4.85 -4.69
CA PHE A 45 5.06 3.78 -4.04
C PHE A 45 5.79 3.16 -2.84
N GLY A 46 7.01 3.63 -2.53
CA GLY A 46 7.76 3.19 -1.36
C GLY A 46 7.28 3.91 -0.10
N THR A 47 7.50 3.27 1.05
CA THR A 47 7.35 3.92 2.35
C THR A 47 8.50 4.91 2.60
N HIS A 48 8.35 5.77 3.62
CA HIS A 48 9.47 6.53 4.13
C HIS A 48 10.62 5.58 4.54
N PRO A 49 11.91 5.96 4.41
CA PRO A 49 13.03 5.11 4.83
C PRO A 49 12.94 4.66 6.28
N ASP A 50 12.38 5.50 7.15
CA ASP A 50 12.03 5.16 8.53
C ASP A 50 10.52 4.98 8.69
N PHE A 51 9.96 4.00 7.97
CA PHE A 51 8.52 3.71 7.93
C PHE A 51 7.91 3.40 9.31
N ARG A 52 8.73 3.05 10.31
CA ARG A 52 8.26 2.77 11.67
C ARG A 52 7.70 4.00 12.37
N THR A 53 8.07 5.18 11.90
CA THR A 53 7.57 6.47 12.40
C THR A 53 6.27 6.91 11.74
N ASP A 54 5.91 6.32 10.60
CA ASP A 54 4.78 6.78 9.79
C ASP A 54 3.44 6.59 10.54
N LEU A 55 3.23 5.42 11.16
CA LEU A 55 1.98 5.11 11.86
C LEU A 55 1.83 5.82 13.21
N PRO A 56 2.86 5.98 14.07
CA PRO A 56 2.75 6.80 15.27
C PRO A 56 2.50 8.29 14.99
N ALA A 57 2.91 8.80 13.83
CA ALA A 57 2.76 10.21 13.45
C ALA A 57 1.35 10.58 12.95
N VAL A 58 0.43 9.62 12.83
CA VAL A 58 -0.90 9.85 12.25
C VAL A 58 -1.78 10.66 13.21
N SER A 59 -2.41 11.71 12.69
CA SER A 59 -3.27 12.61 13.47
C SER A 59 -4.76 12.30 13.34
N ARG A 60 -5.13 11.31 12.52
CA ARG A 60 -6.51 10.88 12.27
C ARG A 60 -6.67 9.39 12.49
N PRO A 61 -7.87 8.92 12.87
CA PRO A 61 -8.14 7.49 12.97
C PRO A 61 -7.85 6.75 11.66
N ILE A 62 -7.28 5.55 11.77
CA ILE A 62 -7.01 4.66 10.64
C ILE A 62 -7.74 3.34 10.86
N THR A 63 -8.37 2.85 9.79
CA THR A 63 -8.84 1.46 9.68
C THR A 63 -8.02 0.76 8.61
N LEU A 64 -7.40 -0.37 8.94
CA LEU A 64 -6.76 -1.24 7.96
C LEU A 64 -7.77 -2.27 7.46
N PHE A 65 -7.89 -2.38 6.14
CA PHE A 65 -8.64 -3.43 5.46
C PHE A 65 -7.69 -4.36 4.71
N SER A 66 -7.95 -5.66 4.78
CA SER A 66 -7.28 -6.63 3.94
C SER A 66 -8.22 -7.79 3.59
N GLY A 67 -7.93 -8.49 2.50
CA GLY A 67 -8.61 -9.71 2.14
C GLY A 67 -8.07 -10.92 2.91
N SER A 68 -8.94 -11.80 3.41
CA SER A 68 -8.50 -13.00 4.14
C SER A 68 -7.83 -14.04 3.25
N ALA A 69 -7.96 -13.92 1.93
CA ALA A 69 -7.37 -14.79 0.92
C ALA A 69 -6.30 -14.06 0.08
N ASP A 70 -5.69 -13.01 0.65
CA ASP A 70 -4.57 -12.31 0.02
C ASP A 70 -3.39 -13.28 -0.18
N GLU A 71 -2.99 -13.43 -1.44
CA GLU A 71 -1.95 -14.33 -1.89
C GLU A 71 -0.54 -13.71 -1.84
N LEU A 72 -0.44 -12.39 -1.69
CA LEU A 72 0.83 -11.65 -1.61
C LEU A 72 1.21 -11.30 -0.17
N MET A 73 0.22 -11.20 0.73
CA MET A 73 0.40 -10.77 2.12
C MET A 73 -0.28 -11.72 3.11
N ASP A 74 0.41 -12.06 4.19
CA ASP A 74 -0.17 -12.86 5.30
C ASP A 74 -1.10 -12.00 6.16
N SER A 75 -2.36 -11.94 5.74
CA SER A 75 -3.36 -11.08 6.38
C SER A 75 -3.65 -11.41 7.83
N SER A 76 -3.40 -12.65 8.26
CA SER A 76 -3.61 -13.08 9.65
C SER A 76 -2.69 -12.34 10.64
N LYS A 77 -1.57 -11.80 10.16
CA LYS A 77 -0.59 -11.10 10.99
C LYS A 77 -0.86 -9.61 11.16
N TYR A 78 -1.77 -9.02 10.38
CA TYR A 78 -1.95 -7.57 10.39
C TYR A 78 -2.41 -7.04 11.75
N GLU A 79 -3.32 -7.72 12.46
CA GLU A 79 -3.79 -7.21 13.76
C GLU A 79 -2.65 -7.10 14.78
N ALA A 80 -1.84 -8.15 14.91
CA ALA A 80 -0.69 -8.16 15.80
C ALA A 80 0.38 -7.14 15.37
N ALA A 81 0.73 -7.11 14.07
CA ALA A 81 1.73 -6.19 13.55
C ALA A 81 1.33 -4.72 13.77
N MET A 82 0.08 -4.36 13.45
CA MET A 82 -0.38 -2.97 13.51
C MET A 82 -0.61 -2.52 14.95
N ARG A 83 -1.19 -3.34 15.82
CA ARG A 83 -1.42 -2.94 17.23
C ARG A 83 -0.15 -2.77 18.03
N SER A 84 0.97 -3.37 17.60
CA SER A 84 2.28 -3.15 18.22
C SER A 84 2.79 -1.71 18.07
N VAL A 85 2.33 -0.98 17.05
CA VAL A 85 2.76 0.40 16.72
C VAL A 85 1.63 1.43 16.86
N LEU A 86 0.39 1.04 16.57
CA LEU A 86 -0.82 1.87 16.71
C LEU A 86 -1.91 1.06 17.42
N PRO A 87 -1.93 1.01 18.77
CA PRO A 87 -2.84 0.15 19.53
C PRO A 87 -4.33 0.38 19.26
N SER A 88 -4.71 1.60 18.87
CA SER A 88 -6.10 2.00 18.59
C SER A 88 -6.60 1.63 17.19
N ILE A 89 -5.74 1.06 16.34
CA ILE A 89 -6.10 0.74 14.96
C ILE A 89 -7.19 -0.33 14.89
N LYS A 90 -8.16 -0.11 13.99
CA LYS A 90 -9.14 -1.12 13.60
C LYS A 90 -8.57 -1.95 12.45
N VAL A 91 -8.57 -3.27 12.57
CA VAL A 91 -8.18 -4.18 11.49
C VAL A 91 -9.39 -5.00 11.07
N ARG A 92 -9.70 -4.98 9.77
CA ARG A 92 -10.86 -5.68 9.20
C ARG A 92 -10.40 -6.60 8.06
N LEU A 93 -10.47 -7.91 8.31
CA LEU A 93 -10.20 -8.92 7.31
C LEU A 93 -11.51 -9.32 6.61
N LEU A 94 -11.57 -9.17 5.29
CA LEU A 94 -12.75 -9.48 4.50
C LEU A 94 -12.69 -10.92 3.97
N PRO A 95 -13.68 -11.79 4.31
CA PRO A 95 -13.63 -13.21 3.95
C PRO A 95 -13.59 -13.46 2.44
N GLY A 96 -12.62 -14.27 2.01
CA GLY A 96 -12.49 -14.75 0.63
C GLY A 96 -12.11 -13.67 -0.38
N ILE A 97 -11.75 -12.47 0.07
CA ILE A 97 -11.19 -11.42 -0.77
C ILE A 97 -9.69 -11.66 -0.92
N ASN A 98 -9.19 -11.62 -2.15
CA ASN A 98 -7.77 -11.75 -2.48
C ASN A 98 -7.09 -10.37 -2.60
N HIS A 99 -5.80 -10.33 -2.96
CA HIS A 99 -5.01 -9.09 -2.96
C HIS A 99 -5.64 -7.99 -3.82
N MET A 100 -5.96 -8.31 -5.08
CA MET A 100 -6.59 -7.34 -5.99
C MET A 100 -8.08 -7.15 -5.71
N GLY A 101 -8.74 -8.14 -5.11
CA GLY A 101 -10.14 -8.07 -4.75
C GLY A 101 -10.44 -6.96 -3.75
N ILE A 102 -9.48 -6.57 -2.90
CA ILE A 102 -9.69 -5.49 -1.92
C ILE A 102 -10.00 -4.13 -2.57
N VAL A 103 -9.54 -3.91 -3.80
CA VAL A 103 -9.77 -2.66 -4.57
C VAL A 103 -10.82 -2.80 -5.67
N ALA A 104 -11.26 -4.03 -6.00
CA ALA A 104 -12.10 -4.29 -7.17
C ALA A 104 -13.42 -5.03 -6.87
N ASP A 105 -13.48 -5.85 -5.81
CA ASP A 105 -14.72 -6.55 -5.43
C ASP A 105 -15.70 -5.53 -4.81
N ALA A 106 -16.92 -5.49 -5.33
CA ALA A 106 -17.96 -4.56 -4.86
C ALA A 106 -18.24 -4.70 -3.35
N ARG A 107 -18.12 -5.90 -2.78
CA ARG A 107 -18.28 -6.14 -1.34
C ARG A 107 -17.18 -5.46 -0.54
N ALA A 108 -15.94 -5.49 -1.04
CA ALA A 108 -14.81 -4.83 -0.40
C ALA A 108 -14.95 -3.31 -0.47
N VAL A 109 -15.22 -2.78 -1.67
CA VAL A 109 -15.42 -1.33 -1.88
C VAL A 109 -16.58 -0.80 -1.03
N SER A 110 -17.70 -1.51 -0.98
CA SER A 110 -18.85 -1.14 -0.12
C SER A 110 -18.49 -1.15 1.36
N ALA A 111 -17.79 -2.18 1.84
CA ALA A 111 -17.42 -2.29 3.26
C ALA A 111 -16.45 -1.19 3.71
N ILE A 112 -15.57 -0.72 2.81
CA ILE A 112 -14.67 0.41 3.04
C ILE A 112 -15.45 1.72 3.03
N ALA A 113 -16.32 1.93 2.03
CA ALA A 113 -17.15 3.14 1.93
C ALA A 113 -18.03 3.33 3.18
N ASP A 114 -18.66 2.26 3.66
CA ASP A 114 -19.48 2.28 4.89
C ASP A 114 -18.66 2.67 6.13
N ASP A 115 -17.41 2.24 6.23
CA ASP A 115 -16.53 2.56 7.36
C ASP A 115 -16.12 4.03 7.33
N VAL A 116 -15.78 4.54 6.14
CA VAL A 116 -15.45 5.96 5.94
C VAL A 116 -16.63 6.85 6.37
N VAL A 117 -17.85 6.55 5.89
CA VAL A 117 -19.05 7.32 6.26
C VAL A 117 -19.29 7.31 7.77
N LYS A 118 -19.18 6.15 8.43
CA LYS A 118 -19.36 6.04 9.89
C LYS A 118 -18.27 6.79 10.66
N SER A 119 -17.04 6.78 10.17
CA SER A 119 -15.92 7.47 10.80
C SER A 119 -16.07 9.00 10.77
N GLU A 120 -16.61 9.56 9.68
CA GLU A 120 -16.88 10.99 9.59
C GLU A 120 -17.99 11.44 10.54
N VAL A 121 -19.05 10.64 10.70
CA VAL A 121 -20.15 10.94 11.62
C VAL A 121 -19.68 10.90 13.07
N SER A 122 -18.78 9.98 13.44
CA SER A 122 -18.25 9.86 14.80
C SER A 122 -17.21 10.93 15.16
N SER A 123 -16.71 11.71 14.18
CA SER A 123 -15.70 12.75 14.37
C SER A 123 -16.28 14.17 14.41
N ARG A 124 -17.61 14.32 14.27
CA ARG A 124 -18.36 15.57 14.47
C ARG A 124 -19.00 15.59 15.85
#